data_AF-A0A958AMN6-F1
#
_entry.id   AF-A0A958AMN6-F1
#
_cell.length_a   1.000
_cell.length_b   1.000
_cell.length_c   1.000
_cell.angle_alpha   90.00
_cell.angle_beta   90.00
_cell.angle_gamma   90.00
#
_symmetry.space_group_name_H-M   'P 1'
#
loop_
_entity.id
_entity.type
_entity.pdbx_description
1 polymer ?
#
loop_
_entity_poly.entity_id
_entity_poly.type
_entity_poly.pdbx_seq_one_letter_code
_entity_poly.pdbx_strand_id
1 'polypeptide(L)'
;MAIKYAILGFLSWQALSGYDLKKLFEQAYFLYWSGNNNQIYTTLVQLHKDGAVTTEIDHQTSGPSRKIYTITDEGRQQLREWL
;
A
#
# COMPACT_ATOMS: atom_id res chain seq x y z
N MET A 1 -2.95 12.65 3.81
CA MET A 1 -4.34 12.19 3.95
C MET A 1 -4.79 11.35 2.76
N ALA A 2 -4.82 11.86 1.52
CA ALA A 2 -5.28 11.08 0.36
C ALA A 2 -4.49 9.79 0.07
N ILE A 3 -3.15 9.81 0.19
CA ILE A 3 -2.31 8.66 -0.21
C ILE A 3 -2.55 7.40 0.64
N LYS A 4 -2.85 7.57 1.95
CA LYS A 4 -3.17 6.46 2.85
C LYS A 4 -4.36 5.67 2.33
N TYR A 5 -5.44 6.38 2.02
CA TYR A 5 -6.68 5.76 1.52
C TYR A 5 -6.57 5.26 0.09
N ALA A 6 -5.75 5.92 -0.75
CA ALA A 6 -5.41 5.37 -2.06
C ALA A 6 -4.66 4.03 -1.95
N ILE A 7 -3.67 3.92 -1.06
CA ILE A 7 -2.97 2.65 -0.78
C ILE A 7 -3.94 1.60 -0.26
N LEU A 8 -4.78 1.93 0.72
CA LEU A 8 -5.80 1.00 1.24
C LEU A 8 -6.80 0.59 0.13
N GLY A 9 -7.17 1.51 -0.76
CA GLY A 9 -8.01 1.22 -1.92
C GLY A 9 -7.38 0.16 -2.83
N PHE A 10 -6.11 0.33 -3.22
CA PHE A 10 -5.41 -0.68 -4.02
C PHE A 10 -5.28 -2.02 -3.28
N LEU A 11 -4.94 -1.99 -1.99
CA LEU A 11 -4.80 -3.19 -1.16
C LEU A 11 -6.13 -3.89 -0.86
N SER A 12 -7.26 -3.18 -1.00
CA SER A 12 -8.60 -3.77 -0.86
C SER A 12 -8.95 -4.72 -2.01
N TRP A 13 -8.33 -4.53 -3.18
CA TRP A 13 -8.54 -5.39 -4.34
C TRP A 13 -7.60 -6.59 -4.37
N GLN A 14 -6.34 -6.40 -3.97
CA GLN A 14 -5.34 -7.47 -3.92
C GLN A 14 -4.15 -7.11 -3.03
N ALA A 15 -3.44 -8.13 -2.53
CA ALA A 15 -2.17 -7.94 -1.84
C ALA A 15 -1.08 -7.48 -2.83
N LEU A 16 -0.28 -6.48 -2.46
CA LEU A 16 0.70 -5.85 -3.35
C LEU A 16 2.01 -5.56 -2.63
N SER A 17 3.11 -5.56 -3.36
CA SER A 17 4.36 -5.01 -2.84
C SER A 17 4.37 -3.48 -2.87
N GLY A 18 5.24 -2.87 -2.07
CA GLY A 18 5.45 -1.41 -2.14
C GLY A 18 5.90 -0.93 -3.53
N TYR A 19 6.60 -1.80 -4.29
CA TYR A 19 6.99 -1.52 -5.67
C TYR A 19 5.81 -1.56 -6.64
N ASP A 20 4.90 -2.53 -6.47
CA ASP A 20 3.69 -2.62 -7.31
C ASP A 20 2.78 -1.42 -7.07
N LEU A 21 2.60 -1.03 -5.81
CA LEU A 21 1.89 0.19 -5.45
C LEU A 21 2.54 1.40 -6.13
N LYS A 22 3.86 1.56 -6.03
CA LYS A 22 4.58 2.64 -6.72
C LYS A 22 4.25 2.68 -8.22
N LYS A 23 4.30 1.54 -8.92
CA LYS A 23 3.94 1.46 -10.35
C LYS A 23 2.50 1.88 -10.61
N LEU A 24 1.55 1.45 -9.79
CA LEU A 24 0.14 1.82 -9.92
C LEU A 24 -0.05 3.33 -9.73
N PHE A 25 0.64 3.94 -8.76
CA PHE A 25 0.63 5.39 -8.55
C PHE A 25 1.23 6.15 -9.73
N GLU A 26 2.34 5.67 -10.30
CA GLU A 26 2.96 6.27 -11.51
C GLU A 26 2.04 6.21 -12.74
N GLN A 27 1.17 5.19 -12.83
CA GLN A 27 0.21 5.01 -13.92
C GLN A 27 -1.12 5.75 -13.70
N ALA A 28 -1.44 6.10 -12.45
CA ALA A 28 -2.69 6.75 -12.10
C ALA A 28 -2.64 8.26 -12.36
N TYR A 29 -2.91 8.66 -13.60
CA TYR A 29 -2.91 10.07 -14.06
C TYR A 29 -3.82 11.02 -13.24
N PHE A 30 -4.81 10.48 -12.52
CA PHE A 30 -5.78 11.25 -11.73
C PHE A 30 -5.35 11.46 -10.26
N LEU A 31 -4.31 10.76 -9.79
CA LEU A 31 -3.78 10.97 -8.45
C LEU A 31 -2.77 12.11 -8.53
N TYR A 32 -3.12 13.28 -7.98
CA TYR A 32 -2.18 14.38 -7.73
C TYR A 32 -1.15 13.92 -6.71
N TRP A 33 -0.14 13.20 -7.19
CA TRP A 33 0.96 12.70 -6.41
C TRP A 33 2.22 13.51 -6.77
N SER A 34 2.85 14.08 -5.76
CA SER A 34 4.01 14.97 -5.91
C SER A 34 5.31 14.26 -6.28
N GLY A 35 5.28 12.98 -6.65
CA GLY A 35 6.45 12.21 -7.09
C GLY A 35 7.42 11.80 -5.99
N ASN A 36 7.11 12.05 -4.70
CA ASN A 36 7.97 11.59 -3.62
C ASN A 36 7.75 10.09 -3.36
N ASN A 37 8.58 9.27 -4.03
CA ASN A 37 8.64 7.82 -3.89
C ASN A 37 8.70 7.33 -2.44
N ASN A 38 9.35 8.09 -1.55
CA ASN A 38 9.48 7.67 -0.15
C ASN A 38 8.14 7.72 0.59
N GLN A 39 7.18 8.53 0.13
CA GLN A 39 5.90 8.68 0.84
C GLN A 39 5.06 7.40 0.82
N ILE A 40 5.13 6.58 -0.24
CA ILE A 40 4.42 5.29 -0.29
C ILE A 40 4.99 4.36 0.78
N TYR A 41 6.31 4.21 0.83
CA TYR A 41 6.97 3.32 1.77
C TYR A 41 6.79 3.76 3.23
N THR A 42 6.92 5.06 3.52
CA THR A 42 6.69 5.58 4.88
C THR A 42 5.23 5.42 5.30
N THR A 43 4.27 5.60 4.38
CA THR A 43 2.84 5.39 4.65
C THR A 43 2.53 3.91 4.90
N LEU A 44 3.13 2.99 4.14
CA LEU A 44 2.99 1.53 4.37
C LEU A 44 3.52 1.13 5.75
N VAL A 45 4.66 1.68 6.17
CA VAL A 45 5.19 1.47 7.52
C VAL A 45 4.20 1.98 8.57
N GLN A 46 3.60 3.15 8.37
CA GLN A 46 2.61 3.68 9.31
C GLN A 46 1.35 2.84 9.35
N LEU A 47 0.79 2.47 8.19
CA LEU A 47 -0.38 1.60 8.09
C LEU A 47 -0.17 0.25 8.79
N HIS A 48 1.03 -0.32 8.66
CA HIS A 48 1.38 -1.56 9.34
C HIS A 48 1.45 -1.38 10.86
N LYS A 49 2.05 -0.26 11.33
CA LYS A 49 2.06 0.09 12.76
C LYS A 49 0.66 0.32 13.33
N ASP A 50 -0.23 0.89 12.53
CA ASP A 50 -1.62 1.17 12.89
C ASP A 50 -2.51 -0.10 12.81
N GLY A 51 -1.96 -1.25 12.41
CA GLY A 51 -2.71 -2.50 12.25
C GLY A 51 -3.66 -2.52 11.05
N ALA A 52 -3.58 -1.53 10.15
CA ALA A 52 -4.43 -1.43 8.96
C ALA A 52 -3.98 -2.34 7.81
N VAL A 53 -2.73 -2.81 7.84
CA VAL A 53 -2.19 -3.79 6.88
C VAL A 53 -1.27 -4.78 7.62
N THR A 54 -1.23 -6.02 7.16
CA THR A 54 -0.17 -6.97 7.51
C THR A 54 0.92 -6.97 6.44
N THR A 55 2.09 -7.51 6.78
CA THR A 55 3.16 -7.71 5.81
C THR A 55 3.75 -9.11 5.90
N GLU A 56 4.03 -9.70 4.75
CA GLU A 56 4.71 -10.98 4.61
C GLU A 56 5.92 -10.82 3.69
N ILE A 57 6.99 -11.57 3.97
CA ILE A 57 8.16 -11.59 3.10
C ILE A 57 8.00 -12.72 2.10
N ASP A 58 7.79 -12.36 0.84
CA ASP A 58 7.84 -13.28 -0.29
C ASP A 58 9.30 -13.55 -0.65
N HIS A 59 9.80 -14.70 -0.22
CA HIS A 59 11.13 -15.22 -0.57
C HIS A 59 11.08 -15.88 -1.95
N GLN A 60 11.31 -15.07 -2.98
CA GLN A 60 11.36 -15.57 -4.34
C GLN A 60 12.52 -16.55 -4.54
N THR A 61 12.31 -17.58 -5.35
CA THR A 61 13.33 -18.58 -5.73
C THR A 61 14.50 -17.96 -6.50
N SER A 62 14.26 -16.82 -7.17
CA SER A 62 15.27 -16.01 -7.85
C SER A 62 14.88 -14.53 -7.74
N GLY A 63 15.82 -13.67 -7.36
CA GLY A 63 15.60 -12.23 -7.16
C GLY A 63 15.54 -11.78 -5.69
N PRO A 64 15.43 -10.47 -5.45
CA PRO A 64 15.35 -9.93 -4.08
C PRO A 64 14.01 -10.29 -3.44
N SER A 65 14.03 -10.59 -2.14
CA SER A 65 12.79 -10.80 -1.39
C SER A 65 11.92 -9.55 -1.41
N ARG A 66 10.60 -9.74 -1.49
CA ARG A 66 9.63 -8.65 -1.56
C ARG A 66 8.74 -8.65 -0.34
N LYS A 67 8.46 -7.47 0.21
CA LYS A 67 7.43 -7.31 1.24
C LYS A 67 6.09 -7.16 0.55
N ILE A 68 5.22 -8.14 0.74
CA ILE A 68 3.83 -8.09 0.32
C ILE A 68 3.02 -7.50 1.46
N TYR A 69 2.12 -6.57 1.13
CA TYR A 69 1.20 -5.95 2.06
C TYR A 69 -0.20 -6.42 1.76
N THR A 70 -0.95 -6.75 2.82
CA THR A 70 -2.34 -7.20 2.73
C THR A 70 -3.19 -6.34 3.65
N ILE A 71 -4.33 -5.84 3.17
CA ILE A 71 -5.24 -5.06 4.01
C ILE A 71 -5.87 -5.95 5.11
N THR A 72 -5.96 -5.42 6.33
CA THR A 72 -6.68 -6.07 7.43
C THR A 72 -8.15 -5.66 7.45
N ASP A 73 -8.94 -6.26 8.34
CA ASP A 73 -10.33 -5.86 8.53
C ASP A 73 -10.45 -4.46 9.14
N GLU A 74 -9.52 -4.08 10.02
CA GLU A 74 -9.38 -2.72 10.54
C GLU A 74 -9.04 -1.74 9.41
N GLY A 75 -8.12 -2.09 8.52
CA GLY A 75 -7.79 -1.27 7.36
C GLY A 75 -8.97 -1.09 6.41
N ARG A 76 -9.76 -2.15 6.18
CA ARG A 76 -10.99 -2.07 5.40
C ARG A 76 -12.04 -1.18 6.07
N GLN A 77 -12.16 -1.23 7.38
CA GLN A 77 -13.06 -0.34 8.12
C GLN A 77 -12.63 1.12 7.97
N GLN A 78 -11.35 1.43 8.17
CA GLN A 78 -10.82 2.78 7.98
C GLN A 78 -11.07 3.31 6.57
N LEU A 79 -10.94 2.45 5.55
CA LEU A 79 -11.24 2.83 4.17
C LEU A 79 -12.74 3.14 3.98
N ARG A 80 -13.64 2.32 4.55
CA ARG A 80 -15.09 2.53 4.47
C ARG A 80 -15.54 3.80 5.17
N GLU A 81 -14.96 4.13 6.33
CA GLU A 81 -15.32 5.34 7.09
C GLU A 81 -14.87 6.63 6.40
N TRP A 82 -13.89 6.54 5.50
CA TRP A 82 -13.38 7.67 4.74
C TRP A 82 -14.17 7.97 3.46
N LEU A 83 -14.76 6.95 2.83
CA LEU A 83 -15.57 7.06 1.60
C LEU A 83 -16.95 7.65 1.87
#